data_AF-A0A7V3HAC2-F1
#
_entry.id   AF-A0A7V3HAC2-F1
#
_cell.length_a   1.000
_cell.length_b   1.000
_cell.length_c   1.000
_cell.angle_alpha   90.00
_cell.angle_beta   90.00
_cell.angle_gamma   90.00
#
_symmetry.space_group_name_H-M   'P 1'
#
loop_
_entity.id
_entity.type
_entity.pdbx_description
1 polymer ?
#
loop_
_entity_poly.entity_id
_entity_poly.type
_entity_poly.pdbx_seq_one_letter_code
_entity_poly.pdbx_strand_id
1 'polypeptide(L)'
;MNATADFGSTALGAFARAAGLLALAVGAALALAFAFAAALVVGLMILGAAIAMRFTPRRRTAAGGPEVLEARRTPTGWVVEAATRPKV
;
A
#
# COMPACT_ATOMS: atom_id res chain seq x y z
N MET A 1 -12.11 -48.01 39.45
CA MET A 1 -11.16 -47.01 40.02
C MET A 1 -10.73 -46.07 38.88
N ASN A 2 -11.67 -45.29 38.33
CA ASN A 2 -11.43 -44.52 37.09
C ASN A 2 -11.57 -43.00 37.26
N ALA A 3 -12.26 -42.55 38.32
CA ALA A 3 -12.59 -41.14 38.51
C ALA A 3 -11.35 -40.22 38.52
N THR A 4 -10.26 -40.60 39.20
CA THR A 4 -9.02 -39.81 39.25
C THR A 4 -8.31 -39.68 37.89
N ALA A 5 -8.40 -40.71 37.04
CA ALA A 5 -7.83 -40.67 35.69
C ALA A 5 -8.65 -39.77 34.75
N ASP A 6 -9.98 -39.77 34.89
CA ASP A 6 -10.89 -38.91 34.12
C ASP A 6 -10.75 -37.42 34.48
N PHE A 7 -10.48 -37.10 35.76
CA PHE A 7 -10.13 -35.73 36.18
C PHE A 7 -8.80 -35.27 35.60
N GLY A 8 -7.79 -36.15 35.54
CA GLY A 8 -6.49 -35.83 34.95
C GLY A 8 -6.58 -35.53 33.45
N SER A 9 -7.33 -36.32 32.70
CA SER A 9 -7.48 -36.14 31.25
C SER A 9 -8.26 -34.88 30.88
N THR A 10 -9.30 -34.56 31.65
CA THR A 10 -10.09 -33.33 31.48
C THR A 10 -9.30 -32.08 31.84
N ALA A 11 -8.55 -32.10 32.93
CA ALA A 11 -7.66 -31.01 33.32
C ALA A 11 -6.55 -30.77 32.27
N LEU A 12 -5.92 -31.84 31.78
CA LEU A 12 -4.88 -31.75 30.75
C LEU A 12 -5.43 -31.23 29.42
N GLY A 13 -6.61 -31.69 29.01
CA GLY A 13 -7.28 -31.19 27.81
C GLY A 13 -7.67 -29.72 27.90
N ALA A 14 -8.15 -29.27 29.07
CA ALA A 14 -8.43 -27.85 29.32
C ALA A 14 -7.16 -27.00 29.28
N PHE A 15 -6.08 -27.48 29.92
CA PHE A 15 -4.79 -26.81 29.91
C PHE A 15 -4.20 -26.71 28.50
N ALA A 16 -4.24 -27.79 27.71
CA ALA A 16 -3.75 -27.78 26.33
C ALA A 16 -4.49 -26.76 25.45
N ARG A 17 -5.83 -26.66 25.61
CA ARG A 17 -6.63 -25.63 24.93
C ARG A 17 -6.25 -24.22 25.39
N ALA A 18 -6.08 -24.00 26.70
CA ALA A 18 -5.67 -22.71 27.24
C ALA A 18 -4.28 -22.29 26.73
N ALA A 19 -3.32 -23.23 26.71
CA ALA A 19 -2.00 -23.01 26.13
C ALA A 19 -2.05 -22.69 24.64
N GLY A 20 -2.90 -23.40 23.88
CA GLY A 20 -3.14 -23.11 22.47
C GLY A 20 -3.72 -21.71 22.24
N LEU A 21 -4.69 -21.29 23.04
CA LEU A 21 -5.26 -19.94 22.99
C LEU A 21 -4.22 -18.86 23.34
N LEU A 22 -3.38 -19.12 24.34
CA LEU A 22 -2.30 -18.21 24.72
C LEU A 22 -1.28 -18.06 23.58
N ALA A 23 -0.87 -19.16 22.96
CA ALA A 23 0.02 -19.13 21.80
C ALA A 23 -0.60 -18.35 20.62
N LEU A 24 -1.89 -18.55 20.36
CA LEU A 24 -2.61 -17.80 19.32
C LEU A 24 -2.67 -16.30 19.64
N ALA A 25 -2.96 -15.94 20.89
CA ALA A 25 -3.00 -14.54 21.32
C ALA A 25 -1.64 -13.85 21.16
N VAL A 26 -0.56 -14.54 21.55
CA VAL A 26 0.81 -14.04 21.37
C VAL A 26 1.15 -13.89 19.88
N GLY A 27 0.82 -14.89 19.06
CA GLY A 27 1.02 -14.83 17.61
C GLY A 27 0.27 -13.66 16.96
N ALA A 28 -0.98 -13.44 17.36
CA ALA A 28 -1.78 -12.31 16.89
C ALA A 28 -1.18 -10.96 17.30
N ALA A 29 -0.69 -10.82 18.53
CA ALA A 29 -0.03 -9.61 19.00
C ALA A 29 1.25 -9.31 18.19
N LEU A 30 2.06 -10.34 17.91
CA LEU A 30 3.26 -10.20 17.08
C LEU A 30 2.91 -9.83 15.63
N ALA A 31 1.90 -10.46 15.04
CA ALA A 31 1.43 -10.14 13.70
C ALA A 31 0.92 -8.70 13.61
N LEU A 32 0.20 -8.22 14.63
CA LEU A 32 -0.28 -6.85 14.70
C LEU A 32 0.87 -5.85 14.81
N ALA A 33 1.86 -6.12 15.66
CA ALA A 33 3.06 -5.27 15.78
C ALA A 33 3.83 -5.19 14.46
N PHE A 34 3.97 -6.32 13.75
CA PHE A 34 4.59 -6.36 12.43
C PHE A 34 3.79 -5.57 11.39
N ALA A 35 2.46 -5.76 11.34
CA ALA A 35 1.59 -5.02 10.44
C ALA A 35 1.64 -3.51 10.71
N PHE A 36 1.71 -3.10 11.98
CA PHE A 36 1.88 -1.70 12.37
C PHE A 36 3.21 -1.14 11.87
N ALA A 37 4.31 -1.86 12.06
CA ALA A 37 5.62 -1.45 11.54
C ALA A 37 5.61 -1.33 9.99
N ALA A 38 5.01 -2.30 9.30
CA ALA A 38 4.85 -2.25 7.85
C ALA A 38 4.02 -1.03 7.41
N ALA A 39 2.92 -0.74 8.11
CA ALA A 39 2.10 0.44 7.85
C ALA A 39 2.88 1.75 8.06
N LEU A 40 3.76 1.83 9.06
CA LEU A 40 4.64 2.99 9.24
C LEU A 40 5.62 3.17 8.07
N VAL A 41 6.24 2.09 7.59
CA VAL A 41 7.15 2.14 6.44
C VAL A 41 6.42 2.60 5.18
N VAL A 42 5.28 1.98 4.88
CA VAL A 42 4.46 2.35 3.72
C VAL A 42 3.95 3.78 3.85
N GLY A 43 3.47 4.17 5.03
CA GLY A 43 3.05 5.54 5.33
C GLY A 43 4.16 6.56 5.13
N LEU A 44 5.39 6.24 5.55
CA LEU A 44 6.56 7.09 5.33
C LEU A 44 6.92 7.19 3.85
N MET A 45 6.82 6.10 3.09
CA MET A 45 7.01 6.14 1.63
C MET A 45 5.97 7.04 0.95
N ILE A 46 4.70 6.90 1.32
CA ILE A 46 3.62 7.73 0.76
C ILE A 46 3.84 9.20 1.14
N LEU A 47 4.17 9.48 2.40
CA LEU A 47 4.48 10.83 2.86
C LEU A 47 5.67 11.42 2.11
N GLY A 48 6.74 10.64 1.92
CA GLY A 48 7.90 11.03 1.14
C GLY A 48 7.54 11.33 -0.32
N ALA A 49 6.71 10.50 -0.95
CA ALA A 49 6.21 10.74 -2.30
C ALA A 49 5.35 12.00 -2.37
N ALA A 50 4.47 12.23 -1.40
CA ALA A 50 3.63 13.41 -1.33
C ALA A 50 4.46 14.70 -1.14
N ILE A 51 5.47 14.65 -0.26
CA ILE A 51 6.44 15.74 -0.08
C ILE A 51 7.20 15.98 -1.39
N ALA A 52 7.71 14.92 -2.03
CA ALA A 52 8.40 15.04 -3.31
C ALA A 52 7.49 15.68 -4.37
N MET A 53 6.23 15.27 -4.51
CA MET A 53 5.28 15.90 -5.42
C MET A 53 4.97 17.35 -5.06
N ARG A 54 4.92 17.68 -3.77
CA ARG A 54 4.65 19.04 -3.29
C ARG A 54 5.78 20.01 -3.61
N PHE A 55 7.03 19.55 -3.50
CA PHE A 55 8.23 20.36 -3.74
C PHE A 55 8.81 20.17 -5.14
N THR A 56 8.33 19.19 -5.91
CA THR A 56 8.66 19.11 -7.33
C THR A 56 8.16 20.40 -7.97
N PRO A 57 9.05 21.21 -8.57
CA PRO A 57 8.60 22.30 -9.40
C PRO A 57 7.74 21.63 -10.46
N ARG A 58 6.43 21.91 -10.43
CA ARG A 58 5.50 21.51 -11.47
C ARG A 58 6.17 22.03 -12.73
N ARG A 59 6.92 21.18 -13.43
CA ARG A 59 7.33 21.47 -14.80
C ARG A 59 5.99 21.82 -15.41
N ARG A 60 5.82 23.08 -15.77
CA ARG A 60 4.79 23.46 -16.70
C ARG A 60 5.14 22.64 -17.92
N THR A 61 4.68 21.39 -17.98
CA THR A 61 4.09 20.89 -19.20
C THR A 61 3.07 21.98 -19.53
N ALA A 62 3.53 22.92 -20.35
CA ALA A 62 2.65 23.86 -20.99
C ALA A 62 1.53 23.00 -21.58
N ALA A 63 0.28 23.37 -21.30
CA ALA A 63 -0.96 22.65 -21.58
C ALA A 63 -1.64 22.05 -20.34
N GLY A 64 -2.18 22.93 -19.50
CA GLY A 64 -3.35 22.61 -18.66
C GLY A 64 -4.65 22.59 -19.48
N GLY A 65 -4.62 21.99 -20.66
CA GLY A 65 -5.73 21.76 -21.57
C GLY A 65 -5.41 20.52 -22.40
N PRO A 66 -6.38 19.87 -23.07
CA PRO A 66 -6.09 18.76 -23.96
C PRO A 66 -4.98 19.19 -24.91
N GLU A 67 -3.86 18.47 -24.89
CA GLU A 67 -2.75 18.69 -25.82
C GLU A 67 -3.29 18.37 -27.21
N VAL A 68 -3.75 19.41 -27.91
CA VAL A 68 -4.22 19.28 -29.28
C VAL A 68 -3.00 19.08 -30.14
N LEU A 69 -2.74 17.81 -30.43
CA LEU A 69 -1.76 17.38 -31.41
C LEU A 69 -2.31 17.72 -32.78
N GLU A 70 -1.80 18.77 -33.42
CA GLU A 70 -2.17 19.11 -34.79
C GLU A 70 -1.41 18.18 -35.73
N ALA A 71 -2.14 17.27 -36.37
CA ALA A 71 -1.61 16.41 -37.43
C ALA A 71 -1.81 17.11 -38.78
N ARG A 72 -0.72 17.51 -39.43
CA ARG A 72 -0.76 18.07 -40.79
C ARG A 72 -0.08 17.15 -41.78
N ARG A 73 -0.71 16.97 -42.95
CA ARG A 73 -0.11 16.24 -44.06
C ARG A 73 0.83 17.15 -44.83
N THR A 74 2.10 16.78 -44.88
CA THR A 74 3.14 17.43 -45.67
C THR A 74 3.49 16.57 -46.88
N PRO A 75 4.12 17.11 -47.93
CA PRO A 75 4.57 16.32 -49.08
C PRO A 75 5.52 15.17 -48.70
N THR A 76 6.22 15.31 -47.56
CA THR A 76 7.15 14.33 -47.02
C THR A 76 6.51 13.32 -46.06
N GLY A 77 5.22 13.48 -45.73
CA GLY A 77 4.50 12.57 -44.84
C GLY A 77 3.62 13.28 -43.81
N TRP A 78 3.12 12.52 -42.85
CA TRP A 78 2.36 13.05 -41.72
C TRP A 78 3.30 13.60 -40.65
N VAL A 79 3.07 14.84 -40.24
CA VAL A 79 3.80 15.49 -39.14
C VAL A 79 2.79 15.84 -38.06
N VAL A 80 3.12 15.53 -36.80
CA VAL A 80 2.31 15.82 -35.62
C VAL A 80 3.08 16.80 -34.75
N GLU A 81 2.54 18.00 -34.56
CA GLU A 81 3.16 19.05 -33.74
C GLU A 81 2.27 19.34 -32.53
N ALA A 82 2.90 19.53 -31.37
CA ALA A 82 2.22 20.03 -30.18
C ALA A 82 2.04 21.54 -30.32
N ALA A 83 0.81 22.00 -30.56
CA ALA A 83 0.50 23.41 -30.74
C ALA A 83 0.72 24.17 -29.41
N THR A 84 1.89 24.78 -29.25
CA THR A 84 2.15 25.68 -28.12
C THR A 84 1.54 27.03 -28.46
N ARG A 85 0.21 27.17 -28.35
CA ARG A 85 -0.48 28.43 -28.65
C ARG A 85 -0.08 29.48 -27.60
N PRO A 86 0.67 30.54 -27.94
CA PRO A 86 0.93 31.62 -27.00
C PRO A 86 -0.38 32.38 -26.78
N LYS A 87 -0.79 32.52 -25.53
CA LYS A 87 -1.94 33.36 -25.17
C LYS A 87 -1.46 34.82 -25.33
N VAL A 88 -1.95 35.50 -26.37
CA VAL A 88 -1.83 36.96 -26.55
C VAL A 88 -2.73 37.65 -25.53
#